data_AF-A0A952XQC8-F1
#
_entry.id   AF-A0A952XQC8-F1
#
_cell.length_a   1.000
_cell.length_b   1.000
_cell.length_c   1.000
_cell.angle_alpha   90.00
_cell.angle_beta   90.00
_cell.angle_gamma   90.00
#
_symmetry.space_group_name_H-M   'P 1'
#
loop_
_entity.id
_entity.type
_entity.pdbx_description
1 polymer ?
#
loop_
_entity_poly.entity_id
_entity_poly.type
_entity_poly.pdbx_seq_one_letter_code
_entity_poly.pdbx_strand_id
1 'polypeptide(L)'
;MPEPSLELLVRRFPSHALAIRRLYIHDPEFRAVCGDCSEVQRALEYWQGSDEAAPERVAEYRRMLEELEAEALAMVTMRGST
;
A
#
# COMPACT_ATOMS: atom_id res chain seq x y z
N MET A 1 17.14 2.54 5.31
CA MET A 1 15.88 3.29 5.45
C MET A 1 14.76 2.28 5.34
N PRO A 2 13.76 2.27 6.24
CA PRO A 2 12.55 1.49 5.98
C PRO A 2 11.92 2.03 4.69
N GLU A 3 11.46 1.14 3.83
CA GLU A 3 10.84 1.53 2.58
C GLU A 3 9.47 2.17 2.88
N PRO A 4 9.16 3.35 2.32
CA PRO A 4 7.94 4.10 2.66
C PRO A 4 6.66 3.31 2.35
N SER A 5 6.72 2.47 1.32
CA SER A 5 5.69 1.48 0.93
C SER A 5 5.35 0.49 2.04
N LEU A 6 6.36 -0.01 2.75
CA LEU A 6 6.21 -0.96 3.86
C LEU A 6 5.56 -0.30 5.08
N GLU A 7 5.99 0.91 5.42
CA GLU A 7 5.47 1.61 6.60
C GLU A 7 4.00 2.02 6.45
N LEU A 8 3.56 2.32 5.22
CA LEU A 8 2.16 2.58 4.92
C LEU A 8 1.27 1.39 5.30
N LEU A 9 1.61 0.18 4.82
CA LEU A 9 0.84 -1.03 5.12
C LEU A 9 0.94 -1.44 6.59
N VAL A 10 2.10 -1.26 7.24
CA VAL A 10 2.25 -1.53 8.68
C VAL A 10 1.37 -0.61 9.53
N ARG A 11 1.24 0.67 9.15
CA ARG A 11 0.35 1.62 9.82
C ARG A 11 -1.12 1.30 9.56
N ARG A 12 -1.45 0.83 8.35
CA ARG A 12 -2.82 0.46 7.97
C ARG A 12 -3.28 -0.84 8.65
N PHE A 13 -2.39 -1.82 8.77
CA PHE A 13 -2.65 -3.15 9.29
C PHE A 13 -1.69 -3.54 10.42
N PRO A 14 -1.76 -2.86 11.58
CA PRO A 14 -0.81 -3.07 12.67
C PRO A 14 -0.80 -4.51 13.19
N SER A 15 -1.95 -5.18 13.21
CA SER A 15 -2.08 -6.60 13.62
C SER A 15 -1.29 -7.56 12.73
N HIS A 16 -0.97 -7.16 11.49
CA HIS A 16 -0.23 -7.95 10.51
C HIS A 16 1.22 -7.46 10.33
N ALA A 17 1.69 -6.50 11.13
CA ALA A 17 2.97 -5.82 10.91
C ALA A 17 4.17 -6.77 10.81
N LEU A 18 4.22 -7.82 11.62
CA LEU A 18 5.30 -8.81 11.58
C LEU A 18 5.27 -9.61 10.25
N ALA A 19 4.08 -10.06 9.85
CA ALA A 19 3.88 -10.82 8.62
C ALA A 19 4.17 -9.98 7.38
N ILE A 20 3.72 -8.72 7.36
CA ILE A 20 4.04 -7.74 6.31
C ILE A 20 5.56 -7.57 6.18
N ARG A 21 6.28 -7.32 7.30
CA ARG A 21 7.74 -7.14 7.28
C ARG A 21 8.46 -8.40 6.79
N ARG A 22 8.04 -9.58 7.23
CA ARG A 22 8.61 -10.87 6.81
C ARG A 22 8.39 -11.09 5.32
N LEU A 23 7.15 -10.91 4.85
CA LEU A 23 6.78 -11.13 3.46
C LEU A 23 7.51 -10.14 2.55
N TYR A 24 7.64 -8.87 2.95
CA TYR A 24 8.42 -7.87 2.21
C TYR A 24 9.86 -8.30 1.94
N ILE A 25 10.51 -8.96 2.90
CA ILE A 25 11.90 -9.42 2.76
C ILE A 25 12.01 -10.59 1.79
N HIS A 26 11.06 -11.52 1.81
CA HIS A 26 11.17 -12.82 1.15
C HIS A 26 10.37 -12.95 -0.15
N ASP A 27 9.40 -12.08 -0.38
CA ASP A 27 8.43 -12.18 -1.46
C ASP A 27 8.55 -10.96 -2.40
N PRO A 28 9.11 -11.14 -3.61
CA PRO A 28 9.30 -10.04 -4.56
C PRO A 28 7.97 -9.55 -5.15
N GLU A 29 6.95 -10.39 -5.24
CA GLU A 29 5.62 -10.01 -5.73
C GLU A 29 4.94 -9.11 -4.72
N PHE A 30 4.99 -9.48 -3.43
CA PHE A 30 4.47 -8.61 -2.36
C PHE A 30 5.20 -7.26 -2.32
N ARG A 31 6.51 -7.26 -2.57
CA ARG A 31 7.30 -6.03 -2.66
C ARG A 31 6.86 -5.13 -3.80
N ALA A 32 6.50 -5.70 -4.95
CA ALA A 32 5.96 -4.95 -6.08
C ALA A 32 4.64 -4.27 -5.70
N VAL A 33 3.69 -5.01 -5.11
CA VAL A 33 2.40 -4.46 -4.64
C VAL A 33 2.60 -3.34 -3.60
N CYS A 34 3.54 -3.51 -2.67
CA CYS A 34 3.90 -2.45 -1.73
C CYS A 34 4.42 -1.20 -2.47
N GLY A 35 5.26 -1.39 -3.49
CA GLY A 35 5.74 -0.31 -4.36
C GLY A 35 4.59 0.44 -5.04
N ASP A 36 3.64 -0.29 -5.62
CA ASP A 36 2.46 0.28 -6.27
C ASP A 36 1.61 1.09 -5.27
N CYS A 37 1.42 0.59 -4.04
CA CYS A 37 0.74 1.36 -2.99
C CYS A 37 1.42 2.71 -2.73
N SER A 38 2.76 2.73 -2.67
CA SER A 38 3.52 3.96 -2.42
C SER A 38 3.40 4.95 -3.57
N GLU A 39 3.42 4.47 -4.82
CA GLU A 39 3.30 5.35 -5.99
C GLU A 39 1.89 5.93 -6.10
N VAL A 40 0.84 5.12 -5.86
CA VAL A 40 -0.55 5.59 -5.84
C VAL A 40 -0.78 6.57 -4.68
N GLN A 41 -0.25 6.29 -3.48
CA GLN A 41 -0.34 7.20 -2.34
C GLN A 41 0.33 8.55 -2.66
N ARG A 42 1.52 8.55 -3.26
CA ARG A 42 2.21 9.79 -3.66
C ARG A 42 1.41 10.59 -4.68
N ALA A 43 0.85 9.92 -5.69
CA ALA A 43 -0.02 10.56 -6.66
C ALA A 43 -1.25 11.16 -5.97
N LEU A 44 -1.86 10.43 -5.02
CA LEU A 44 -3.00 10.89 -4.26
C LEU A 44 -2.67 12.14 -3.42
N GLU A 45 -1.53 12.15 -2.73
CA GLU A 45 -1.05 13.30 -1.96
C GLU A 45 -0.79 14.52 -2.85
N TYR A 46 -0.18 14.30 -4.02
CA TYR A 46 0.03 15.34 -5.03
C TYR A 46 -1.29 15.95 -5.50
N TRP A 47 -2.27 15.11 -5.88
CA TRP A 47 -3.56 15.59 -6.35
C TRP A 47 -4.37 16.26 -5.25
N GLN A 48 -4.28 15.83 -4.00
CA GLN A 48 -4.97 16.48 -2.88
C GLN A 48 -4.39 17.85 -2.52
N GLY A 49 -3.09 18.07 -2.76
CA GLY A 49 -2.41 19.34 -2.49
C GLY A 49 -2.44 20.35 -3.64
N SER A 50 -2.95 19.97 -4.82
CA SER A 50 -3.01 20.83 -6.00
C SER A 50 -4.35 21.58 -6.08
N ASP A 51 -4.34 22.84 -6.51
CA ASP A 51 -5.57 23.59 -6.86
C ASP A 51 -6.32 22.96 -8.06
N GLU A 52 -5.66 22.09 -8.84
CA GLU A 52 -6.26 21.33 -9.95
C GLU A 52 -6.89 20.00 -9.50
N ALA A 53 -7.07 19.80 -8.19
CA ALA A 53 -7.70 18.62 -7.62
C ALA A 53 -9.15 18.45 -8.09
N ALA A 54 -9.36 17.65 -9.14
CA ALA A 54 -10.69 17.17 -9.46
C ALA A 54 -11.11 16.13 -8.39
N PRO A 55 -12.25 16.31 -7.70
CA PRO A 55 -12.68 15.39 -6.63
C PRO A 55 -12.89 13.96 -7.15
N GLU A 56 -13.28 13.80 -8.42
CA GLU A 56 -13.35 12.51 -9.11
C GLU A 56 -11.99 11.82 -9.19
N ARG A 57 -10.93 12.54 -9.56
CA ARG A 57 -9.57 12.01 -9.69
C ARG A 57 -9.04 11.56 -8.34
N VAL A 58 -9.24 12.36 -7.31
CA VAL A 58 -8.87 11.99 -5.92
C VAL A 58 -9.62 10.74 -5.47
N ALA A 59 -10.90 10.60 -5.83
CA ALA A 59 -11.68 9.40 -5.52
C ALA A 59 -11.16 8.15 -6.27
N GLU A 60 -10.74 8.29 -7.53
CA GLU A 60 -10.15 7.18 -8.29
C GLU A 60 -8.83 6.70 -7.68
N TYR A 61 -7.91 7.61 -7.34
CA TYR A 61 -6.65 7.23 -6.70
C TYR A 61 -6.87 6.61 -5.30
N ARG A 62 -7.86 7.08 -4.54
CA ARG A 62 -8.24 6.43 -3.27
C ARG A 62 -8.71 5.01 -3.48
N ARG A 63 -9.61 4.80 -4.45
CA ARG A 63 -10.13 3.47 -4.76
C ARG A 63 -9.00 2.52 -5.17
N MET A 64 -8.11 2.98 -6.04
CA MET A 64 -6.96 2.20 -6.49
C MET A 64 -6.04 1.83 -5.32
N LEU A 65 -5.82 2.76 -4.38
CA LEU A 65 -5.05 2.47 -3.17
C LEU A 65 -5.74 1.43 -2.29
N GLU A 66 -7.05 1.55 -2.08
CA GLU A 66 -7.83 0.59 -1.30
C GLU A 66 -7.79 -0.82 -1.91
N GLU A 67 -7.83 -0.92 -3.24
CA GLU A 67 -7.70 -2.20 -3.97
C GLU A 67 -6.31 -2.83 -3.76
N LEU A 68 -5.24 -2.03 -3.87
CA LEU A 68 -3.87 -2.50 -3.64
C LEU A 68 -3.63 -2.89 -2.17
N GLU A 69 -4.15 -2.12 -1.21
CA GLU A 69 -4.09 -2.44 0.21
C GLU A 69 -4.81 -3.77 0.52
N ALA A 70 -5.96 -4.01 -0.12
CA ALA A 70 -6.71 -5.25 0.03
C ALA A 70 -5.97 -6.44 -0.58
N GLU A 71 -5.34 -6.27 -1.75
CA GLU A 71 -4.48 -7.29 -2.37
C GLU A 71 -3.30 -7.63 -1.46
N ALA A 72 -2.58 -6.63 -0.97
CA ALA A 72 -1.47 -6.82 -0.04
C ALA A 72 -1.91 -7.58 1.23
N LEU A 73 -3.06 -7.22 1.81
CA LEU A 73 -3.60 -7.92 2.97
C LEU A 73 -3.96 -9.38 2.66
N ALA A 74 -4.53 -9.65 1.48
CA ALA A 74 -4.85 -11.00 1.05
C ALA A 74 -3.57 -11.85 0.92
N MET A 75 -2.50 -11.31 0.32
CA MET A 75 -1.20 -11.97 0.25
C MET A 75 -0.64 -12.29 1.63
N VAL A 76 -0.70 -11.33 2.56
CA VAL A 76 -0.24 -11.52 3.94
C VAL A 76 -1.04 -12.60 4.67
N THR A 77 -2.35 -12.63 4.47
CA THR A 77 -3.21 -13.63 5.11
C THR A 77 -2.96 -15.03 4.56
N MET A 78 -2.81 -15.16 3.23
CA MET A 78 -2.55 -16.44 2.56
C MET A 78 -1.13 -16.97 2.82
N ARG A 79 -0.12 -16.10 2.85
CA ARG A 79 1.31 -16.46 2.90
C ARG A 79 1.93 -16.33 4.30
N GLY A 80 1.28 -15.61 5.20
CA GLY A 80 1.73 -15.38 6.58
C GLY A 80 1.32 -16.44 7.60
N SER A 81 0.53 -17.45 7.18
CA SER A 81 0.04 -18.54 8.05
C SER A 81 1.05 -19.70 8.25
N THR A 82 2.32 -19.50 7.92
CA THR A 82 3.42 -20.50 8.04
C THR A 82 4.57 -20.01 8.90
#